data_AF-A0A915K241-F1
#
_entry.id   AF-A0A915K241-F1
#
_cell.length_a   1.000
_cell.length_b   1.000
_cell.length_c   1.000
_cell.angle_alpha   90.00
_cell.angle_beta   90.00
_cell.angle_gamma   90.00
#
_symmetry.space_group_name_H-M   'P 1'
#
loop_
_entity.id
_entity.type
_entity.pdbx_description
1 polymer ?
#
loop_
_entity_poly.entity_id
_entity_poly.type
_entity_poly.pdbx_seq_one_letter_code
_entity_poly.pdbx_strand_id
1 'polypeptide(L)' 'MLQCKSSTRIKIIDFGLSRTILPGDSIQEMIGTPEFVAPEVVEYENLSSATDMWAIGVVTYIL' A
#
# COMPACT_ATOMS: atom_id res chain seq x y z
N MET A 1 10.39 18.20 -10.10
CA MET A 1 11.77 18.17 -10.63
C MET A 1 12.04 16.78 -11.21
N LEU A 2 12.23 16.70 -12.53
CA LEU A 2 12.57 15.47 -13.24
C LEU A 2 14.02 15.07 -12.93
N GLN A 3 14.27 13.78 -12.71
CA GLN A 3 15.62 13.24 -12.43
C GLN A 3 16.26 12.72 -13.72
N CYS A 4 17.59 12.58 -13.74
CA CYS A 4 18.27 11.90 -14.83
C CYS A 4 17.92 10.40 -14.84
N LYS A 5 18.02 9.76 -16.02
CA LYS A 5 17.68 8.34 -16.20
C LYS A 5 18.47 7.38 -15.30
N SER A 6 19.67 7.76 -14.85
CA SER A 6 20.53 6.95 -13.98
C SER A 6 20.28 7.16 -12.48
N SER A 7 19.32 8.01 -12.11
CA SER A 7 18.97 8.24 -10.71
C SER A 7 18.34 6.98 -10.10
N THR A 8 18.84 6.56 -8.94
CA THR A 8 18.27 5.47 -8.14
C THR A 8 17.12 5.92 -7.22
N ARG A 9 16.78 7.21 -7.22
CA ARG A 9 15.68 7.76 -6.41
C ARG A 9 14.32 7.36 -6.98
N ILE A 10 13.57 6.58 -6.22
CA ILE A 10 12.19 6.19 -6.49
C ILE A 10 11.23 7.22 -5.89
N LYS A 11 10.06 7.39 -6.51
CA LYS A 11 8.94 8.16 -5.98
C LYS A 11 7.66 7.36 -6.15
N ILE A 12 6.81 7.35 -5.13
CA ILE A 12 5.44 6.86 -5.24
C ILE A 12 4.67 7.89 -6.10
N ILE A 13 3.90 7.42 -7.08
CA ILE A 13 3.25 8.28 -8.09
C ILE A 13 1.72 8.23 -8.03
N ASP A 14 1.13 7.29 -7.30
CA ASP A 14 -0.30 7.13 -7.17
C ASP A 14 -0.68 7.13 -5.68
N PHE A 15 -1.69 7.93 -5.35
CA PHE A 15 -2.24 8.10 -4.00
C PHE A 15 -3.76 7.93 -4.01
N GLY A 16 -4.34 7.34 -5.07
CA GLY A 16 -5.79 7.23 -5.25
C GLY A 16 -6.52 6.43 -4.16
N LEU A 17 -5.80 5.54 -3.46
CA LEU A 17 -6.31 4.76 -2.33
C LEU A 17 -5.81 5.27 -0.96
N SER A 18 -4.90 6.25 -0.95
CA SER A 18 -4.31 6.77 0.28
C SER A 18 -5.34 7.52 1.12
N ARG A 19 -5.31 7.31 2.43
CA ARG A 19 -6.21 7.97 3.39
C ARG A 19 -5.53 8.16 4.74
N THR A 20 -6.09 9.06 5.55
CA THR A 20 -5.69 9.20 6.96
C THR A 20 -6.57 8.29 7.81
N ILE A 21 -5.96 7.53 8.71
CA ILE A 21 -6.66 6.71 9.71
C ILE A 21 -6.52 7.42 11.06
N LEU A 22 -7.62 7.86 11.66
CA LEU A 22 -7.63 8.52 12.96
C LEU A 22 -7.82 7.50 14.09
N PRO A 23 -7.40 7.82 15.32
CA PRO A 23 -7.66 6.95 16.47
C PRO A 23 -9.16 6.71 16.66
N GLY A 24 -9.56 5.43 16.66
CA GLY A 24 -10.97 5.03 16.78
C GLY A 24 -11.66 4.75 15.44
N ASP A 25 -11.01 5.04 14.31
CA ASP A 25 -11.55 4.68 12.99
C ASP A 25 -11.50 3.16 12.78
N SER A 26 -12.58 2.63 12.20
CA SER A 26 -12.69 1.26 11.72
C SER A 26 -12.85 1.35 10.20
N ILE A 27 -11.80 0.97 9.46
CA ILE A 27 -11.79 1.05 8.00
C ILE A 27 -11.66 -0.36 7.46
N GLN A 28 -12.60 -0.76 6.60
CA GLN A 28 -12.64 -2.06 5.94
C GLN A 28 -13.03 -1.81 4.49
N GLU A 29 -12.16 -2.15 3.55
CA GLU A 29 -12.44 -2.02 2.12
C GLU A 29 -11.77 -3.13 1.34
N MET A 30 -12.46 -3.66 0.33
CA MET A 30 -11.92 -4.66 -0.59
C MET A 30 -11.41 -3.97 -1.87
N ILE A 31 -10.24 -3.34 -1.76
CA ILE A 31 -9.62 -2.54 -2.82
C ILE A 31 -8.17 -2.96 -3.06
N GLY A 32 -7.63 -2.64 -4.24
CA GLY A 32 -6.25 -2.92 -4.62
C GLY A 32 -6.13 -3.98 -5.72
N THR A 33 -4.90 -4.19 -6.18
CA THR A 33 -4.59 -5.23 -7.15
C THR A 33 -4.39 -6.55 -6.41
N PRO A 34 -5.13 -7.63 -6.71
CA PRO A 34 -5.21 -8.84 -5.88
C PRO A 34 -3.87 -9.45 -5.43
N GLU A 35 -2.84 -9.36 -6.28
CA GLU A 35 -1.50 -9.91 -6.01
C GLU A 35 -0.73 -9.17 -4.90
N PHE A 36 -1.12 -7.93 -4.56
CA PHE A 36 -0.45 -7.07 -3.59
C PHE A 36 -1.27 -6.84 -2.32
N VAL A 37 -2.46 -7.43 -2.25
CA VAL A 37 -3.44 -7.18 -1.18
C VAL A 37 -3.13 -8.05 0.04
N ALA A 38 -3.19 -7.43 1.22
CA ALA A 38 -2.95 -8.09 2.51
C ALA A 38 -4.14 -8.97 2.92
N PRO A 39 -3.94 -10.04 3.72
CA PRO A 39 -4.99 -10.96 4.10
C PRO A 39 -6.15 -10.28 4.83
N GLU A 40 -5.88 -9.29 5.69
CA GLU A 40 -6.92 -8.54 6.42
C GLU A 40 -7.88 -7.78 5.48
N VAL A 41 -7.42 -7.42 4.28
CA VAL A 41 -8.27 -6.77 3.26
C VAL A 41 -9.24 -7.78 2.66
N VAL A 42 -8.79 -9.02 2.45
CA VAL A 42 -9.59 -10.11 1.88
C VAL A 42 -10.62 -10.62 2.90
N GLU A 43 -10.21 -10.74 4.15
CA GLU A 43 -11.06 -11.15 5.28
C GLU A 43 -11.98 -10.02 5.78
N TYR A 44 -11.91 -8.83 5.16
CA TYR A 44 -12.71 -7.66 5.53
C TYR A 44 -12.50 -7.22 7.00
N GLU A 45 -11.26 -7.34 7.47
CA GLU A 45 -10.82 -6.88 8.79
C GLU A 45 -10.36 -5.41 8.75
N ASN A 46 -10.08 -4.84 9.92
CA ASN A 46 -9.68 -3.45 10.04
C ASN A 46 -8.29 -3.21 9.42
N LEU A 47 -8.24 -2.26 8.50
CA LEU A 47 -7.01 -1.82 7.87
C LEU A 47 -6.15 -1.00 8.83
N SER A 48 -4.83 -1.09 8.64
CA SER A 48 -3.86 -0.28 9.37
C SER A 48 -2.65 0.04 8.51
N SER A 49 -1.68 0.78 9.04
CA SER A 49 -0.40 0.98 8.36
C SER A 49 0.38 -0.33 8.15
N ALA A 50 0.05 -1.41 8.86
CA ALA A 50 0.62 -2.74 8.61
C ALA A 50 0.14 -3.34 7.27
N THR A 51 -1.04 -2.94 6.79
CA THR A 51 -1.57 -3.37 5.49
C THR A 51 -0.65 -2.94 4.34
N ASP A 52 -0.06 -1.74 4.42
CA ASP A 52 0.94 -1.27 3.44
C ASP A 52 2.25 -2.08 3.50
N MET A 53 2.62 -2.58 4.68
CA MET A 53 3.83 -3.38 4.86
C MET A 53 3.75 -4.74 4.16
N TRP A 54 2.56 -5.32 4.03
CA TRP A 54 2.35 -6.52 3.22
C TRP A 54 2.71 -6.28 1.76
N ALA A 55 2.19 -5.20 1.16
CA ALA A 55 2.49 -4.83 -0.23
C ALA A 55 3.99 -4.58 -0.45
N ILE A 56 4.67 -3.95 0.52
CA ILE A 56 6.14 -3.80 0.50
C ILE A 56 6.83 -5.17 0.49
N GLY A 57 6.35 -6.12 1.29
CA GLY A 57 6.86 -7.51 1.31
C GLY A 57 6.74 -8.19 -0.05
N VAL A 58 5.57 -8.09 -0.69
CA VAL A 58 5.34 -8.64 -2.05
C VAL A 58 6.29 -8.01 -3.07
N VAL A 59 6.41 -6.68 -3.10
CA VAL A 59 7.32 -5.98 -4.03
C VAL A 59 8.76 -6.38 -3.81
N THR A 60 9.19 -6.51 -2.54
CA THR A 60 10.56 -6.90 -2.20
C THR A 60 10.86 -8.35 -2.57
N TYR A 61 9.86 -9.24 -2.51
CA TYR A 61 10.02 -10.64 -2.93
C TYR A 61 10.15 -10.79 -4.46
N ILE A 62 9.47 -9.92 -5.23
CA ILE A 62 9.49 -9.94 -6.69
C ILE A 62 10.79 -9.39 -7.28
N LEU A 63 11.38 -8.38 -6.64
CA LEU A 63 12.60 -7.68 -7.08
C LEU A 63 13.88 -8.44 -6.71
#